data_AF-A0A2X0N247-F1
#
_entry.id   AF-A0A2X0N247-F1
#
_cell.length_a   1.000
_cell.length_b   1.000
_cell.length_c   1.000
_cell.angle_alpha   90.00
_cell.angle_beta   90.00
_cell.angle_gamma   90.00
#
_symmetry.space_group_name_H-M   'P 1'
#
loop_
_entity.id
_entity.type
_entity.pdbx_description
1 polymer ?
#
loop_
_entity_poly.entity_id
_entity_poly.type
_entity_poly.pdbx_seq_one_letter_code
_entity_poly.pdbx_strand_id
1 'polypeptide(L)'
;MCSRASASSDSVVRVEVVQNCESCILTRMMATPHNLQSRGADHVLYRISMELGFVDYEDFQGRSIYLVIVDQFSNAKFTYPLVSKSPVRKNEAIR
;
A
#
# COMPACT_ATOMS: atom_id res chain seq x y z
N MET A 1 -17.37 14.07 -22.82
CA MET A 1 -17.49 15.28 -21.97
C MET A 1 -18.05 14.85 -20.61
N CYS A 2 -17.29 14.99 -19.52
CA CYS A 2 -17.85 14.84 -18.16
C CYS A 2 -18.41 16.20 -17.74
N SER A 3 -19.73 16.34 -17.62
CA SER A 3 -20.38 17.59 -17.20
C SER A 3 -20.49 17.68 -15.68
N ARG A 4 -20.31 18.88 -15.12
CA ARG A 4 -20.50 19.19 -13.69
C ARG A 4 -21.94 19.67 -13.50
N ALA A 5 -22.72 19.03 -12.62
CA ALA A 5 -24.01 19.56 -12.20
C ALA A 5 -23.78 20.65 -11.14
N SER A 6 -24.33 21.85 -11.35
CA SER A 6 -24.46 22.89 -10.35
C SER A 6 -25.80 22.74 -9.62
N ALA A 7 -25.78 22.84 -8.29
CA ALA A 7 -26.98 22.76 -7.47
C ALA A 7 -27.85 24.00 -7.66
N SER A 8 -29.08 23.82 -8.16
CA SER A 8 -30.17 24.79 -8.02
C SER A 8 -31.09 24.35 -6.89
N SER A 9 -31.51 25.31 -6.09
CA SER A 9 -32.29 25.18 -4.86
C SER A 9 -33.70 24.63 -5.10
N ASP A 10 -33.86 23.33 -5.36
CA ASP A 10 -35.09 22.58 -5.09
C ASP A 10 -34.79 21.07 -5.06
N SER A 11 -34.97 20.44 -3.90
CA SER A 11 -34.40 19.13 -3.57
C SER A 11 -35.22 17.97 -4.14
N VAL A 12 -35.06 17.69 -5.44
CA VAL A 12 -35.24 16.34 -6.00
C VAL A 12 -33.85 15.75 -6.20
N VAL A 13 -33.45 14.78 -5.38
CA VAL A 13 -32.20 14.05 -5.58
C VAL A 13 -32.36 13.17 -6.83
N ARG A 14 -32.07 13.75 -8.00
CA ARG A 14 -31.94 13.00 -9.24
C ARG A 14 -30.65 12.19 -9.15
N VAL A 15 -30.77 10.89 -8.91
CA VAL A 15 -29.67 9.95 -9.09
C VAL A 15 -29.44 9.81 -10.59
N GLU A 16 -28.64 10.70 -11.16
CA GLU A 16 -28.15 10.54 -12.53
C GLU A 16 -27.23 9.31 -12.56
N VAL A 17 -27.63 8.31 -13.34
CA VAL A 17 -26.77 7.17 -13.65
C VAL A 17 -25.58 7.71 -14.42
N VAL A 18 -24.48 7.94 -13.72
CA VAL A 18 -23.20 8.25 -14.35
C VAL A 18 -22.86 7.03 -15.20
N GLN A 19 -22.95 7.16 -16.54
CA GLN A 19 -22.42 6.13 -17.45
C GLN A 19 -21.01 5.74 -16.97
N ASN A 20 -20.67 4.45 -17.00
CA ASN A 20 -19.36 3.89 -16.64
C ASN A 20 -18.26 4.51 -17.52
N CYS A 21 -17.91 5.74 -17.23
CA CYS A 21 -16.89 6.52 -17.93
C CYS A 21 -15.63 6.41 -17.10
N GLU A 22 -14.73 5.53 -17.53
CA GLU A 22 -13.45 5.27 -16.90
C GLU A 22 -12.69 6.57 -16.61
N SER A 23 -12.68 7.52 -17.56
CA SER A 23 -12.03 8.80 -17.38
C SER A 23 -12.67 9.66 -16.27
N CYS A 24 -14.00 9.65 -16.11
CA CYS A 24 -14.65 10.39 -15.02
C CYS A 24 -14.35 9.73 -13.65
N ILE A 25 -14.25 8.40 -13.58
CA ILE A 25 -13.91 7.66 -12.35
C ILE A 25 -12.46 7.94 -11.94
N LEU A 26 -11.51 7.77 -12.85
CA LEU A 26 -10.08 8.05 -12.60
C LEU A 26 -9.85 9.51 -12.17
N THR A 27 -10.51 10.45 -12.85
CA THR A 27 -10.43 11.88 -12.49
C THR A 27 -10.93 12.12 -11.07
N ARG A 28 -12.06 11.50 -10.65
CA ARG A 28 -12.58 11.64 -9.27
C ARG A 28 -11.68 10.97 -8.24
N MET A 29 -11.13 9.79 -8.55
CA MET A 29 -10.21 9.08 -7.64
C MET A 29 -8.94 9.90 -7.37
N MET A 30 -8.45 10.64 -8.37
CA MET A 30 -7.25 11.49 -8.25
C MET A 30 -7.56 12.91 -7.77
N ALA A 31 -8.83 13.33 -7.73
CA ALA A 31 -9.22 14.71 -7.44
C ALA A 31 -8.86 15.15 -6.01
N THR A 32 -8.85 14.22 -5.06
CA THR A 32 -8.52 14.52 -3.67
C THR A 32 -7.21 13.83 -3.30
N PRO A 33 -6.12 14.57 -3.07
CA PRO A 33 -4.87 13.98 -2.63
C PRO A 33 -5.05 13.36 -1.24
N HIS A 34 -4.58 12.13 -1.06
CA HIS A 34 -4.56 11.48 0.23
C HIS A 34 -3.41 12.04 1.08
N ASN A 35 -3.69 13.13 1.80
CA ASN A 35 -2.72 13.82 2.67
C ASN A 35 -2.82 13.41 4.14
N LEU A 36 -3.43 12.25 4.45
CA LEU A 36 -3.54 11.80 5.82
C LEU A 36 -2.17 11.34 6.33
N GLN A 37 -1.51 12.22 7.08
CA GLN A 37 -0.30 11.85 7.78
C GLN A 37 -0.65 11.07 9.04
N SER A 38 0.10 9.99 9.21
CA SER A 38 0.07 9.16 10.39
C SER A 38 0.61 9.93 11.61
N ARG A 39 -0.13 9.93 12.73
CA ARG A 39 0.34 10.54 13.99
C ARG A 39 1.65 9.89 14.44
N GLY A 40 2.64 10.69 14.83
CA GLY A 40 3.90 10.20 15.38
C GLY A 40 3.73 9.45 16.71
N ALA A 41 4.74 8.66 17.09
CA ALA A 41 4.77 7.99 18.38
C ALA A 41 5.19 8.97 19.51
N ASP A 42 4.63 8.79 20.70
CA ASP A 42 4.91 9.61 21.88
C ASP A 42 5.73 8.88 22.96
N HIS A 43 5.90 7.56 22.84
CA HIS A 43 6.79 6.74 23.65
C HIS A 43 7.23 5.46 22.92
N VAL A 44 8.21 4.77 23.50
CA VAL A 44 8.79 3.52 22.96
C VAL A 44 7.71 2.43 22.83
N LEU A 45 7.72 1.72 21.70
CA LEU A 45 6.80 0.65 21.32
C LEU A 45 5.32 1.07 21.17
N TYR A 46 5.00 2.36 21.28
CA TYR A 46 3.65 2.86 21.02
C TYR A 46 3.22 2.64 19.56
N ARG A 47 4.17 2.81 18.63
CA ARG A 47 3.92 2.61 17.21
C ARG A 47 5.15 2.07 16.51
N ILE A 48 4.94 0.99 15.75
CA ILE A 48 5.97 0.34 14.96
C ILE A 48 5.59 0.33 13.47
N SER A 49 6.59 0.42 12.61
CA SER A 49 6.46 0.10 11.19
C SER A 49 6.96 -1.32 10.95
N MET A 50 6.22 -2.10 10.16
CA MET A 50 6.61 -3.45 9.75
C MET A 50 6.70 -3.52 8.23
N GLU A 51 7.78 -4.06 7.71
CA GLU A 51 7.97 -4.23 6.27
C GLU A 51 8.81 -5.47 5.96
N LEU A 52 8.75 -5.94 4.71
CA LEU A 52 9.62 -6.99 4.22
C LEU A 52 10.84 -6.37 3.53
N GLY A 53 12.04 -6.67 4.06
CA GLY A 53 13.31 -6.37 3.42
C GLY A 53 13.76 -7.54 2.56
N PHE A 54 14.19 -7.24 1.33
CA PHE A 54 14.79 -8.20 0.40
C PHE A 54 16.27 -7.89 0.26
N VAL A 55 17.12 -8.93 0.29
CA VAL A 55 18.56 -8.80 0.09
C VAL A 55 19.00 -9.56 -1.14
N ASP A 56 20.00 -9.02 -1.85
CA ASP A 56 20.53 -9.65 -3.07
C ASP A 56 21.27 -10.96 -2.79
N TYR A 57 21.86 -11.08 -1.58
CA TYR A 57 22.63 -12.24 -1.16
C TYR A 57 21.99 -12.89 0.05
N GLU A 58 21.74 -14.20 -0.07
CA GLU A 58 21.21 -15.01 1.02
C GLU A 58 22.19 -15.07 2.21
N ASP A 59 21.64 -15.17 3.42
CA ASP A 59 22.46 -15.48 4.60
C ASP A 59 22.96 -16.94 4.59
N PHE A 60 23.73 -17.31 5.62
CA PHE A 60 24.26 -18.67 5.77
C PHE A 60 23.19 -19.79 5.86
N GLN A 61 21.92 -19.43 6.01
CA GLN A 61 20.79 -20.37 6.03
C GLN A 61 19.96 -20.31 4.74
N GLY A 62 20.44 -19.61 3.70
CA GLY A 62 19.76 -19.50 2.41
C GLY A 62 18.59 -18.51 2.40
N ARG A 63 18.53 -17.56 3.35
CA ARG A 63 17.39 -16.64 3.49
C ARG A 63 17.71 -15.28 2.88
N SER A 64 16.77 -14.78 2.08
CA SER A 64 16.86 -13.49 1.39
C SER A 64 15.74 -12.51 1.74
N ILE A 65 14.82 -12.91 2.64
CA ILE A 65 13.65 -12.10 3.05
C ILE A 65 13.67 -11.93 4.57
N TYR A 66 13.48 -10.70 5.03
CA TYR A 66 13.50 -10.34 6.44
C TYR A 66 12.25 -9.54 6.80
N LEU A 67 11.61 -9.86 7.92
CA LEU A 67 10.67 -8.95 8.55
C LEU A 67 11.46 -7.87 9.29
N VAL A 68 11.31 -6.62 8.86
CA VAL A 68 11.93 -5.44 9.47
C VAL A 68 10.87 -4.75 10.32
N ILE A 69 11.16 -4.57 11.61
CA ILE A 69 10.31 -3.85 12.55
C ILE A 69 11.09 -2.63 13.03
N VAL A 70 10.50 -1.45 12.90
CA VAL A 70 11.09 -0.18 13.34
C VAL A 70 10.17 0.49 14.34
N ASP A 71 10.68 0.76 15.54
CA ASP A 71 9.99 1.61 16.51
C ASP A 71 10.05 3.07 16.08
N GLN A 72 8.90 3.73 15.92
CA GLN A 72 8.84 5.08 15.37
C GLN A 72 9.27 6.17 16.36
N PHE A 73 9.41 5.85 17.65
CA PHE A 73 9.88 6.79 18.67
C PHE A 73 11.41 6.73 18.83
N SER A 74 11.94 5.55 19.16
CA SER A 74 13.36 5.34 19.45
C SER A 74 14.21 5.07 18.21
N ASN A 75 13.59 4.77 17.05
CA ASN A 75 14.26 4.25 15.86
C ASN A 75 14.99 2.92 16.07
N ALA A 76 14.68 2.19 17.14
CA ALA A 76 15.16 0.83 17.33
C ALA A 76 14.67 -0.06 16.18
N LYS A 77 15.58 -0.88 15.65
CA LYS A 77 15.32 -1.76 14.51
C LYS A 77 15.52 -3.20 14.91
N PHE A 78 14.54 -4.04 14.59
CA PHE A 78 14.61 -5.48 14.75
C PHE A 78 14.43 -6.11 13.37
N THR A 79 15.29 -7.07 13.06
CA THR A 79 15.24 -7.80 11.79
C THR A 79 15.10 -9.29 12.09
N TYR A 80 14.07 -9.90 11.54
CA TYR A 80 13.78 -11.32 11.72
C TYR A 80 13.89 -12.01 10.38
N PRO A 81 14.87 -12.92 10.19
CA PRO A 81 14.98 -13.67 8.96
C PRO A 81 13.74 -14.55 8.79
N LEU A 82 13.11 -14.46 7.62
CA LEU A 82 12.01 -15.34 7.24
C LEU A 82 12.56 -16.52 6.48
N VAL A 83 11.92 -17.68 6.65
CA VAL A 83 12.24 -18.86 5.85
C VAL A 83 11.85 -18.55 4.40
N SER A 84 12.85 -18.44 3.53
CA SER A 84 12.62 -18.42 2.09
C SER A 84 12.05 -19.79 1.71
N LYS A 85 10.91 -19.81 1.00
CA LYS A 85 10.59 -20.99 0.19
C LYS A 85 11.75 -21.10 -0.80
N SER A 86 12.40 -22.26 -0.87
CA SER A 86 13.35 -22.53 -1.93
C SER A 86 12.71 -22.13 -3.26
N PRO A 87 13.43 -21.44 -4.16
CA PRO A 87 12.89 -21.20 -5.48
C PRO A 87 12.57 -22.58 -6.04
N VAL A 88 11.27 -22.89 -6.22
CA VAL A 88 10.87 -23.97 -7.10
C VAL A 88 11.53 -23.59 -8.42
N ARG A 89 12.61 -24.30 -8.79
CA ARG A 89 13.29 -24.10 -10.05
C ARG A 89 12.20 -24.20 -11.11
N LYS A 90 11.82 -23.08 -11.73
CA LYS A 90 10.95 -23.06 -12.91
C LYS A 90 11.75 -23.51 -14.14
N ASN A 91 12.41 -24.65 -14.04
CA ASN A 91 13.10 -25.29 -15.14
C ASN A 91 12.54 -26.69 -15.29
N GLU A 92 11.38 -26.79 -15.92
CA GLU A 92 11.00 -27.82 -16.90
C GLU A 92 9.51 -27.72 -17.19
N ALA A 93 9.19 -27.28 -18.41
CA ALA A 93 8.09 -27.79 -19.25
C ALA A 93 7.60 -26.69 -20.20
N ILE A 94 8.38 -26.39 -21.24
CA ILE A 94 7.85 -26.24 -22.60
C ILE A 94 8.92 -26.82 -23.54
N ARG A 95 8.75 -28.12 -23.86
CA ARG A 95 9.21 -28.70 -25.12
C ARG A 95 7.96 -29.01 -25.92
#